data_AF-A0A7Y3H2T6-F1
#
_entry.id   AF-A0A7Y3H2T6-F1
#
_cell.length_a   1.000
_cell.length_b   1.000
_cell.length_c   1.000
_cell.angle_alpha   90.00
_cell.angle_beta   90.00
_cell.angle_gamma   90.00
#
_symmetry.space_group_name_H-M   'P 1'
#
loop_
_entity.id
_entity.type
_entity.pdbx_description
1 polymer ?
#
loop_
_entity_poly.entity_id
_entity_poly.type
_entity_poly.pdbx_seq_one_letter_code
_entity_poly.pdbx_strand_id
1 'polypeptide(L)'
;MATAFTINYKFQSIKFSEREVEVLYLIAYEFKNREIAKMIFISEHTVDTYRKKLLVKLKARNSAGLVRRAYEERIFPMAIPKFLHGVPKEIAGKEYSNLMVKSA
;
A
#
# COMPACT_ATOMS: atom_id res chain seq x y z
N MET A 1 7.57 -27.03 -29.89
CA MET A 1 8.01 -27.70 -28.64
C MET A 1 8.14 -26.65 -27.55
N ALA A 2 7.38 -26.83 -26.45
CA ALA A 2 7.53 -26.30 -25.09
C ALA A 2 7.86 -24.80 -24.91
N THR A 3 7.13 -23.98 -24.15
CA THR A 3 6.02 -24.20 -23.20
C THR A 3 5.29 -22.86 -23.05
N ALA A 4 3.97 -22.86 -23.20
CA ALA A 4 3.16 -21.79 -22.63
C ALA A 4 3.37 -21.89 -21.11
N PHE A 5 4.10 -20.94 -20.52
CA PHE A 5 4.14 -20.75 -19.07
C PHE A 5 2.76 -20.22 -18.67
N THR A 6 1.80 -21.15 -18.55
CA THR A 6 0.48 -20.86 -17.99
C THR A 6 0.68 -20.58 -16.52
N ILE A 7 0.95 -19.32 -16.21
CA ILE A 7 0.95 -18.80 -14.86
C ILE A 7 -0.50 -18.94 -14.38
N ASN A 8 -0.75 -19.97 -13.58
CA ASN A 8 -2.02 -20.17 -12.90
C ASN A 8 -2.15 -19.06 -11.84
N TYR A 9 -2.58 -17.87 -12.26
CA TYR A 9 -2.90 -16.78 -11.37
C TYR A 9 -4.20 -17.12 -10.64
N LYS A 10 -4.07 -17.84 -9.53
CA LYS A 10 -5.12 -17.90 -8.50
C LYS A 10 -5.31 -16.49 -7.95
N PHE A 11 -6.23 -15.73 -8.53
CA PHE A 11 -6.74 -14.51 -7.93
C PHE A 11 -7.48 -14.87 -6.65
N GLN A 12 -6.78 -14.86 -5.51
CA GLN A 12 -7.47 -14.80 -4.24
C GLN A 12 -7.98 -13.38 -4.07
N SER A 13 -9.31 -13.22 -3.99
CA SER A 13 -9.95 -11.95 -3.66
C SER A 13 -9.72 -11.63 -2.17
N ILE A 14 -8.47 -11.34 -1.80
CA ILE A 14 -8.14 -10.93 -0.44
C ILE A 14 -8.71 -9.52 -0.27
N LYS A 15 -9.79 -9.41 0.52
CA LYS A 15 -10.39 -8.12 0.85
C LYS A 15 -9.51 -7.42 1.89
N PHE A 16 -8.99 -6.25 1.50
CA PHE A 16 -8.32 -5.32 2.40
C PHE A 16 -9.30 -4.21 2.80
N SER A 17 -9.20 -3.73 4.03
CA SER A 17 -9.88 -2.51 4.42
C SER A 17 -9.14 -1.30 3.85
N GLU A 18 -9.83 -0.17 3.74
CA GLU A 18 -9.24 1.10 3.27
C GLU A 18 -7.97 1.45 4.06
N ARG A 19 -8.02 1.31 5.39
CA ARG A 19 -6.87 1.55 6.28
C ARG A 19 -5.71 0.59 6.06
N GLU A 20 -5.98 -0.68 5.73
CA GLU A 20 -4.93 -1.63 5.39
C GLU A 20 -4.25 -1.27 4.06
N VAL A 21 -5.02 -0.79 3.08
CA VAL A 21 -4.51 -0.32 1.78
C VAL A 21 -3.67 0.97 1.96
N GLU A 22 -4.10 1.91 2.79
CA GLU A 22 -3.32 3.09 3.21
C GLU A 22 -1.94 2.70 3.74
N VAL A 23 -1.93 1.82 4.74
CA VAL A 23 -0.70 1.41 5.43
C VAL A 23 0.21 0.64 4.46
N LEU A 24 -0.36 -0.23 3.61
CA LEU A 24 0.39 -0.96 2.59
C LEU A 24 1.06 -0.01 1.57
N TYR A 25 0.32 1.00 1.10
CA TYR A 25 0.84 2.02 0.21
C TYR A 25 2.03 2.73 0.87
N LEU A 26 1.86 3.27 2.07
CA LEU A 26 2.92 4.02 2.75
C LEU A 26 4.16 3.16 3.10
N ILE A 27 3.98 1.88 3.40
CA ILE A 27 5.12 0.95 3.60
C ILE A 27 5.92 0.78 2.32
N ALA A 28 5.27 0.76 1.18
CA ALA A 28 5.94 0.59 -0.10
C ALA A 28 6.69 1.84 -0.57
N TYR A 29 6.33 3.01 -0.04
CA TYR A 29 7.12 4.23 -0.12
C TYR A 29 8.16 4.36 1.01
N GLU A 30 8.44 3.26 1.71
CA GLU A 30 9.48 3.16 2.73
C GLU A 30 9.28 4.04 3.97
N PHE A 31 8.05 4.44 4.28
CA PHE A 31 7.77 5.18 5.53
C PHE A 31 7.91 4.31 6.78
N LYS A 32 8.47 4.91 7.83
CA LYS A 32 8.54 4.30 9.16
C LYS A 32 7.19 4.34 9.84
N ASN A 33 6.93 3.43 10.77
CA ASN A 33 5.65 3.36 11.51
C ASN A 33 5.25 4.69 12.15
N ARG A 34 6.21 5.40 12.75
CA ARG A 34 5.99 6.72 13.36
C ARG A 34 5.56 7.78 12.36
N GLU A 35 6.06 7.72 11.11
CA GLU A 35 5.71 8.65 10.04
C GLU A 35 4.32 8.32 9.51
N ILE A 36 4.05 7.04 9.25
CA ILE A 36 2.72 6.55 8.85
C ILE A 36 1.65 6.96 9.87
N ALA A 37 1.93 6.76 11.17
CA ALA A 37 1.06 7.13 12.28
C ALA A 37 0.67 8.62 12.23
N LYS A 38 1.66 9.50 11.99
CA LYS A 38 1.43 10.94 11.83
C LYS A 38 0.64 11.26 10.55
N MET A 39 0.92 10.57 9.45
CA MET A 39 0.27 10.83 8.16
C MET A 39 -1.22 10.51 8.21
N ILE A 40 -1.61 9.34 8.73
CA ILE A 40 -3.01 8.90 8.71
C ILE A 40 -3.75 9.13 10.03
N PHE A 41 -3.15 9.90 10.94
CA PHE A 41 -3.68 10.30 12.25
C PHE A 41 -4.07 9.14 13.17
N ILE A 42 -3.19 8.13 13.31
CA ILE A 42 -3.38 6.99 14.22
C ILE A 42 -2.14 6.75 15.11
N SER A 43 -2.24 5.87 16.10
CA SER A 43 -1.09 5.51 16.94
C SER A 43 -0.10 4.60 16.21
N GLU A 44 1.18 4.66 16.59
CA GLU A 44 2.21 3.76 16.06
C GLU A 44 1.88 2.29 16.31
N HIS A 45 1.28 1.97 17.47
CA HIS A 45 0.80 0.64 17.80
C HIS A 45 -0.33 0.17 16.86
N THR A 46 -1.21 1.09 16.45
CA THR A 46 -2.26 0.81 15.48
C THR A 46 -1.66 0.51 14.10
N VAL A 47 -0.63 1.26 13.67
CA VAL A 47 0.12 0.97 12.43
C VAL A 47 0.75 -0.42 12.49
N ASP A 48 1.41 -0.78 13.60
CA ASP A 48 2.00 -2.10 13.79
C ASP A 48 0.95 -3.23 13.71
N THR A 49 -0.23 -2.99 14.29
CA THR A 49 -1.36 -3.91 14.20
C THR A 49 -1.80 -4.12 12.75
N TYR A 50 -1.94 -3.04 11.96
CA TYR A 50 -2.25 -3.16 10.53
C TYR A 50 -1.14 -3.88 9.76
N ARG A 51 0.13 -3.59 10.04
CA ARG A 51 1.28 -4.29 9.43
C ARG A 51 1.25 -5.78 9.69
N LYS A 52 1.00 -6.20 10.93
CA LYS A 52 0.87 -7.62 11.29
C LYS A 52 -0.28 -8.29 10.55
N LYS A 53 -1.45 -7.63 10.47
CA LYS A 53 -2.60 -8.13 9.70
C LYS A 53 -2.25 -8.28 8.22
N LEU A 54 -1.60 -7.28 7.62
CA LEU A 54 -1.14 -7.29 6.23
C LEU A 54 -0.16 -8.45 5.97
N LEU A 55 0.83 -8.66 6.85
CA LEU A 55 1.79 -9.77 6.75
C LEU A 55 1.10 -11.13 6.80
N VAL A 56 0.13 -11.31 7.70
CA VAL A 56 -0.66 -12.55 7.81
C VAL A 56 -1.51 -12.76 6.56
N LYS A 57 -2.22 -11.72 6.09
CA LYS A 57 -3.08 -11.78 4.89
C LYS A 57 -2.28 -12.13 3.63
N LEU A 58 -1.13 -11.49 3.43
CA LEU A 58 -0.26 -11.69 2.26
C LEU A 58 0.76 -12.83 2.44
N LYS A 59 0.71 -13.56 3.57
CA LYS A 59 1.67 -14.62 3.92
C LYS A 59 3.13 -14.17 3.73
N ALA A 60 3.43 -12.96 4.15
CA ALA A 60 4.74 -12.33 4.05
C ALA A 60 5.46 -12.38 5.41
N ARG A 61 6.81 -12.46 5.36
CA ARG A 61 7.65 -12.51 6.58
C ARG A 61 8.16 -11.14 7.03
N ASN A 62 8.27 -10.18 6.11
CA ASN A 62 8.80 -8.84 6.35
C ASN A 62 8.21 -7.82 5.36
N SER A 63 8.52 -6.53 5.53
CA SER A 63 8.01 -5.46 4.65
C SER A 63 8.38 -5.66 3.18
N ALA A 64 9.61 -6.11 2.88
CA ALA A 64 10.02 -6.37 1.50
C ALA A 64 9.17 -7.50 0.86
N GLY A 65 8.92 -8.57 1.62
CA GLY A 65 8.01 -9.65 1.22
C GLY A 65 6.57 -9.18 1.10
N LEU A 66 6.15 -8.23 1.94
CA LEU A 66 4.81 -7.64 1.87
C LEU A 66 4.60 -6.89 0.55
N VAL A 67 5.55 -6.02 0.19
CA VAL A 67 5.52 -5.24 -1.06
C VAL A 67 5.58 -6.17 -2.27
N ARG A 68 6.49 -7.15 -2.25
CA ARG A 68 6.60 -8.17 -3.31
C ARG A 68 5.28 -8.93 -3.50
N ARG A 69 4.67 -9.42 -2.42
CA ARG A 69 3.40 -10.16 -2.47
C ARG A 69 2.25 -9.30 -2.95
N ALA A 70 2.16 -8.05 -2.48
CA ALA A 70 1.16 -7.11 -2.95
C ALA A 70 1.26 -6.84 -4.46
N TYR A 71 2.48 -6.83 -5.01
CA TYR A 71 2.73 -6.71 -6.44
C TYR A 71 2.37 -8.00 -7.21
N GLU A 72 2.80 -9.17 -6.72
CA GLU A 72 2.48 -10.49 -7.31
C GLU A 72 0.96 -10.72 -7.42
N GLU A 73 0.22 -10.33 -6.39
CA GLU A 73 -1.24 -10.46 -6.32
C GLU A 73 -1.98 -9.32 -7.05
N ARG A 74 -1.26 -8.35 -7.64
CA ARG A 74 -1.81 -7.14 -8.31
C ARG A 74 -2.74 -6.31 -7.43
N ILE A 75 -2.52 -6.34 -6.11
CA ILE A 75 -3.30 -5.60 -5.12
C ILE A 75 -2.70 -4.21 -4.88
N PHE A 76 -1.48 -4.01 -5.34
CA PHE A 76 -0.75 -2.77 -5.13
C PHE A 76 -1.52 -1.56 -5.68
N PRO A 77 -1.93 -0.61 -4.82
CA PRO A 77 -2.49 0.64 -5.29
C PRO A 77 -1.35 1.46 -5.90
N MET A 78 -1.16 1.37 -7.22
CA MET A 78 -0.27 2.30 -7.95
C MET A 78 -0.82 3.74 -7.94
N ALA A 79 -2.10 3.92 -7.61
CA ALA A 79 -2.71 5.22 -7.38
C ALA A 79 -2.72 5.57 -5.90
N ILE A 80 -2.53 6.85 -5.56
CA ILE A 80 -2.71 7.37 -4.20
C ILE A 80 -4.14 7.03 -3.73
N PRO A 81 -4.33 6.24 -2.66
CA PRO A 81 -5.66 6.01 -2.13
C PRO A 81 -6.39 7.33 -1.82
N LYS A 82 -7.64 7.46 -2.28
CA LYS A 82 -8.46 8.70 -2.14
C LYS A 82 -8.67 9.13 -0.68
N PHE A 83 -8.44 8.23 0.25
CA PHE A 83 -8.60 8.39 1.70
C PHE A 83 -7.28 8.69 2.43
N LEU A 84 -6.17 8.90 1.71
CA LEU A 84 -4.91 9.39 2.31
C LEU A 84 -5.02 10.89 2.66
N HIS A 85 -5.45 11.17 3.88
CA HIS A 85 -5.49 12.52 4.45
C HIS A 85 -4.21 12.75 5.27
N GLY A 86 -3.39 13.78 4.97
CA GLY A 86 -2.22 14.16 5.80
C GLY A 86 -0.84 13.72 5.30
N VAL A 87 -0.75 13.18 4.09
CA VAL A 87 0.51 12.75 3.47
C VAL A 87 1.31 13.96 2.96
N PRO A 88 2.61 14.10 3.30
CA PRO A 88 3.48 15.14 2.75
C PRO A 88 3.47 15.17 1.22
N LYS A 89 3.42 16.37 0.64
CA LYS A 89 3.38 16.62 -0.82
C LYS A 89 4.54 15.99 -1.59
N GLU A 90 5.61 15.62 -0.90
CA GLU A 90 6.83 14.99 -1.42
C GLU A 90 6.60 13.55 -1.92
N ILE A 91 5.63 12.83 -1.34
CA ILE A 91 5.26 11.46 -1.74
C ILE A 91 4.40 11.46 -3.00
N ALA A 92 3.64 12.53 -3.20
CA ALA A 92 2.84 12.78 -4.39
C ALA A 92 3.68 13.30 -5.57
N GLY A 93 4.93 12.82 -5.68
CA GLY A 93 5.91 13.23 -6.67
C GLY A 93 5.32 13.34 -8.08
N LYS A 94 5.26 14.58 -8.57
CA LYS A 94 4.99 15.04 -9.95
C LYS A 94 3.60 14.80 -10.59
N GLU A 95 2.77 13.87 -10.14
CA GLU A 95 1.47 13.62 -10.81
C GLU A 95 0.26 14.37 -10.24
N TYR A 96 0.31 14.83 -8.98
CA TYR A 96 -0.86 15.48 -8.34
C TYR A 96 -0.73 16.99 -8.15
N SER A 97 0.42 17.61 -8.48
CA SER A 97 0.53 19.07 -8.51
C SER A 97 -0.47 19.70 -9.48
N ASN A 98 -0.88 18.95 -10.52
CA ASN A 98 -1.86 19.37 -11.51
C ASN A 98 -3.33 19.04 -11.13
N LEU A 99 -3.57 18.30 -10.04
CA LEU A 99 -4.91 17.88 -9.62
C LEU A 99 -5.49 18.71 -8.45
N MET A 100 -4.70 19.61 -7.84
CA MET A 100 -5.19 20.54 -6.81
C MET A 100 -5.01 22.04 -7.16
N VAL A 101 -4.65 22.37 -8.39
CA VAL A 101 -4.61 23.78 -8.87
C VAL A 101 -5.35 23.92 -10.20
N LYS A 102 -6.67 23.71 -10.19
CA LYS A 102 -7.64 24.34 -11.12
C LYS A 102 -9.01 24.44 -10.45
N SER A 103 -9.09 25.26 -9.42
CA SER A 103 -10.37 25.82 -8.95
C SER A 103 -10.09 27.23 -8.43
N ALA A 104 -9.73 28.12 -9.35
CA ALA A 104 -9.81 29.58 -9.25
C ALA A 104 -9.80 30.12 -10.68
#